data_AF-A0A9D7ZQY3-F1
#
_entry.id   AF-A0A9D7ZQY3-F1
#
_cell.length_a   1.000
_cell.length_b   1.000
_cell.length_c   1.000
_cell.angle_alpha   90.00
_cell.angle_beta   90.00
_cell.angle_gamma   90.00
#
_symmetry.space_group_name_H-M   'P 1'
#
loop_
_entity.id
_entity.type
_entity.pdbx_description
1 polymer ?
#
loop_
_entity_poly.entity_id
_entity_poly.type
_entity_poly.pdbx_seq_one_letter_code
_entity_poly.pdbx_strand_id
1 'polypeptide(L)'
;MKRLFFIGVVLAGILFSCQEKAPNNDEQLKAGDAGVKSDVRCLEMVYPLTYIMPDGSTITGNDGKEIKLAMKRWYRANPGSKERPTLQYPVDVIFKGRPMTINNVEEMKRVREACKKDRKPCFEFIYPITYIMPDGSTITCNNRRELIAVRMWYRENPGVTEKPTLQFPVDIKYKDGTIKTIHNQEEMKRARAACK
;
A
#
# COMPACT_ATOMS: atom_id res chain seq x y z
N MET A 1 -19.00 9.19 -59.88
CA MET A 1 -17.65 9.03 -59.31
C MET A 1 -17.61 9.69 -57.93
N LYS A 2 -16.84 9.09 -57.03
CA LYS A 2 -16.76 9.18 -55.56
C LYS A 2 -17.11 10.50 -54.86
N ARG A 3 -17.88 10.33 -53.76
CA ARG A 3 -18.13 11.23 -52.64
C ARG A 3 -16.82 11.66 -51.97
N LEU A 4 -16.72 12.91 -51.51
CA LEU A 4 -15.72 13.35 -50.53
C LEU A 4 -16.44 13.86 -49.28
N PHE A 5 -16.47 13.03 -48.24
CA PHE A 5 -16.86 13.42 -46.88
C PHE A 5 -15.59 13.84 -46.14
N PHE A 6 -15.54 15.09 -45.68
CA PHE A 6 -14.57 15.52 -44.67
C PHE A 6 -15.00 14.94 -43.31
N ILE A 7 -14.32 13.88 -42.87
CA ILE A 7 -14.45 13.40 -41.50
C ILE A 7 -13.42 14.17 -40.66
N GLY A 8 -13.92 15.09 -39.83
CA GLY A 8 -13.12 15.73 -38.80
C GLY A 8 -12.62 14.69 -37.79
N VAL A 9 -11.30 14.65 -37.59
CA VAL A 9 -10.65 13.84 -36.58
C VAL A 9 -10.94 14.46 -35.22
N VAL A 10 -11.89 13.89 -34.48
CA VAL A 10 -12.05 14.16 -33.05
C VAL A 10 -10.89 13.44 -32.35
N LEU A 11 -9.91 14.21 -31.84
CA LEU A 11 -8.91 13.69 -30.90
C LEU A 11 -9.65 13.26 -29.63
N ALA A 12 -10.07 12.00 -29.58
CA ALA A 12 -10.54 11.37 -28.36
C ALA A 12 -9.33 11.18 -27.44
N GLY A 13 -9.16 12.09 -26.47
CA GLY A 13 -8.33 11.81 -25.31
C GLY A 13 -8.86 10.55 -24.65
N ILE A 14 -8.05 9.49 -24.65
CA ILE A 14 -8.45 8.20 -24.07
C ILE A 14 -8.48 8.37 -22.56
N LEU A 15 -9.66 8.72 -22.03
CA LEU A 15 -9.97 8.63 -20.61
C LEU A 15 -10.08 7.14 -20.26
N PHE A 16 -8.98 6.54 -19.83
CA PHE A 16 -9.02 5.24 -19.18
C PHE A 16 -9.74 5.39 -17.84
N SER A 17 -11.05 5.16 -17.84
CA SER A 17 -11.81 4.89 -16.62
C SER A 17 -11.19 3.69 -15.91
N CYS A 18 -11.08 3.71 -14.58
CA CYS A 18 -10.50 2.62 -13.76
C CYS A 18 -11.15 1.23 -13.93
N GLN A 19 -12.19 1.10 -14.77
CA GLN A 19 -12.77 -0.18 -15.11
C GLN A 19 -11.94 -0.89 -16.16
N GLU A 20 -11.01 -1.72 -15.70
CA GLU A 20 -10.82 -3.04 -16.27
C GLU A 20 -10.41 -4.05 -15.18
N LYS A 21 -11.26 -5.10 -15.09
CA LYS A 21 -11.20 -6.34 -14.30
C LYS A 21 -10.01 -6.49 -13.35
N ALA A 22 -10.29 -6.49 -12.04
CA ALA A 22 -9.35 -6.96 -11.04
C ALA A 22 -9.00 -8.45 -11.29
N PRO A 23 -7.73 -8.81 -11.60
CA PRO A 23 -7.32 -10.20 -11.52
C PRO A 23 -7.15 -10.57 -10.05
N ASN A 24 -7.84 -11.65 -9.64
CA ASN A 24 -7.56 -12.35 -8.40
C ASN A 24 -6.07 -12.75 -8.40
N ASN A 25 -5.28 -12.17 -7.49
CA ASN A 25 -4.10 -12.74 -6.85
C ASN A 25 -3.47 -11.68 -5.94
N ASP A 26 -3.72 -11.85 -4.64
CA ASP A 26 -3.05 -11.14 -3.55
C ASP A 26 -1.56 -11.54 -3.52
N GLU A 27 -0.69 -10.79 -4.20
CA GLU A 27 0.66 -10.55 -3.68
C GLU A 27 1.33 -9.34 -4.33
N GLN A 28 2.22 -8.72 -3.57
CA GLN A 28 3.15 -7.62 -3.90
C GLN A 28 2.59 -6.21 -3.70
N LEU A 29 2.64 -5.82 -2.43
CA LEU A 29 2.68 -4.45 -1.94
C LEU A 29 4.15 -3.99 -1.90
N LYS A 30 4.55 -3.10 -2.82
CA LYS A 30 5.62 -2.13 -2.59
C LYS A 30 5.24 -0.82 -3.28
N ALA A 31 4.69 0.10 -2.50
CA ALA A 31 4.84 1.53 -2.78
C ALA A 31 5.86 2.02 -1.74
N GLY A 32 7.03 2.42 -2.22
CA GLY A 32 8.08 2.98 -1.38
C GLY A 32 7.60 4.31 -0.81
N ASP A 33 7.46 4.37 0.51
CA ASP A 33 7.36 5.63 1.22
C ASP A 33 8.77 6.11 1.56
N ALA A 34 9.36 6.90 0.66
CA ALA A 34 10.50 7.76 0.97
C ALA A 34 10.02 9.21 1.00
N GLY A 35 10.19 9.86 2.16
CA GLY A 35 9.75 11.23 2.47
C GLY A 35 9.91 11.55 3.95
N VAL A 36 11.16 11.78 4.36
CA VAL A 36 11.71 12.01 5.72
C VAL A 36 10.81 12.80 6.70
N LYS A 37 10.42 12.15 7.80
CA LYS A 37 10.62 12.55 9.21
C LYS A 37 10.88 11.24 9.98
N SER A 38 11.59 11.25 11.10
CA SER A 38 11.85 10.03 11.88
C SER A 38 10.54 9.43 12.40
N ASP A 39 9.85 8.70 11.54
CA ASP A 39 8.69 7.89 11.86
C ASP A 39 9.27 6.72 12.64
N VAL A 40 9.35 6.87 13.97
CA VAL A 40 9.62 5.74 14.85
C VAL A 40 8.64 4.67 14.40
N ARG A 41 9.15 3.61 13.77
CA ARG A 41 8.27 2.57 13.26
C ARG A 41 7.51 2.07 14.48
N CYS A 42 6.18 2.19 14.44
CA CYS A 42 5.36 1.88 15.61
C CYS A 42 5.68 0.49 16.20
N LEU A 43 6.06 -0.46 15.33
CA LEU A 43 6.56 -1.77 15.71
C LEU A 43 7.77 -2.14 14.84
N GLU A 44 8.88 -2.50 15.48
CA GLU A 44 10.05 -3.09 14.85
C GLU A 44 10.32 -4.47 15.45
N MET A 45 10.69 -5.44 14.60
CA MET A 45 11.07 -6.77 15.08
C MET A 45 12.56 -6.78 15.41
N VAL A 46 12.93 -7.39 16.53
CA VAL A 46 14.33 -7.71 16.84
C VAL A 46 14.66 -9.06 16.23
N TYR A 47 15.73 -9.10 15.45
CA TYR A 47 16.19 -10.31 14.78
C TYR A 47 17.28 -11.01 15.61
N PRO A 48 17.49 -12.33 15.42
CA PRO A 48 16.85 -13.21 14.43
C PRO A 48 15.41 -13.59 14.79
N LEU A 49 14.61 -13.94 13.78
CA LEU A 49 13.27 -14.48 13.97
C LEU A 49 13.15 -15.87 13.36
N THR A 50 12.41 -16.75 14.04
CA THR A 50 12.11 -18.11 13.59
C THR A 50 10.63 -18.25 13.28
N TYR A 51 10.32 -18.88 12.15
CA TYR A 51 8.96 -19.23 11.73
C TYR A 51 8.81 -20.75 11.69
N ILE A 52 7.68 -21.25 12.19
CA ILE A 52 7.25 -22.64 12.08
C ILE A 52 6.37 -22.74 10.83
N MET A 53 6.78 -23.56 9.88
CA MET A 53 6.12 -23.81 8.62
C MET A 53 4.92 -24.77 8.80
N PRO A 54 4.00 -24.84 7.82
CA PRO A 54 2.84 -25.75 7.90
C PRO A 54 3.17 -27.23 8.08
N ASP A 55 4.34 -27.69 7.61
CA ASP A 55 4.83 -29.06 7.82
C ASP A 55 5.49 -29.27 9.19
N GLY A 56 5.53 -28.24 10.04
CA GLY A 56 6.22 -28.23 11.34
C GLY A 56 7.72 -27.95 11.25
N SER A 57 8.31 -27.86 10.05
CA SER A 57 9.70 -27.43 9.89
C SER A 57 9.89 -25.97 10.30
N THR A 58 11.13 -25.53 10.51
CA THR A 58 11.40 -24.14 10.88
C THR A 58 12.34 -23.46 9.88
N ILE A 59 12.15 -22.16 9.73
CA ILE A 59 13.08 -21.27 9.03
C ILE A 59 13.48 -20.13 9.97
N THR A 60 14.74 -19.71 9.91
CA THR A 60 15.26 -18.57 10.69
C THR A 60 15.94 -17.58 9.75
N GLY A 61 15.90 -16.30 10.07
CA GLY A 61 16.67 -15.28 9.35
C GLY A 61 17.02 -14.10 10.24
N ASN A 62 18.12 -13.42 9.89
CA ASN A 62 18.67 -12.27 10.61
C ASN A 62 18.12 -10.93 10.15
N ASP A 63 17.35 -10.92 9.06
CA ASP A 63 16.60 -9.77 8.60
C ASP A 63 15.33 -10.18 7.81
N GLY A 64 14.52 -9.18 7.42
CA GLY A 64 13.29 -9.43 6.67
C GLY A 64 13.50 -9.95 5.24
N LYS A 65 14.67 -9.72 4.64
CA LYS A 65 15.02 -10.22 3.29
C LYS A 65 15.35 -11.70 3.34
N GLU A 66 16.16 -12.13 4.31
CA GLU A 66 16.52 -13.53 4.53
C GLU A 66 15.26 -14.38 4.79
N ILE A 67 14.40 -13.93 5.72
CA ILE A 67 13.15 -14.65 6.03
C ILE A 67 12.25 -14.72 4.79
N LYS A 68 12.08 -13.61 4.06
CA LYS A 68 11.27 -13.60 2.83
C LYS A 68 11.82 -14.59 1.80
N LEU A 69 13.13 -14.65 1.64
CA LEU A 69 13.79 -15.55 0.71
C LEU A 69 13.63 -17.02 1.14
N ALA A 70 13.84 -17.33 2.43
CA ALA A 70 13.65 -18.66 2.98
C ALA A 70 12.19 -19.13 2.84
N MET A 71 11.22 -18.27 3.18
CA MET A 71 9.79 -18.54 3.03
C MET A 71 9.42 -18.84 1.57
N LYS A 72 9.91 -18.02 0.62
CA LYS A 72 9.67 -18.21 -0.81
C LYS A 72 10.23 -19.53 -1.32
N ARG A 73 11.42 -19.91 -0.86
CA ARG A 73 12.04 -21.21 -1.20
C ARG A 73 11.19 -22.36 -0.67
N TRP A 74 10.72 -22.28 0.58
CA TRP A 74 9.88 -23.32 1.17
C TRP A 74 8.57 -23.52 0.41
N TYR A 75 7.82 -22.45 0.10
CA TYR A 75 6.55 -22.59 -0.64
C TYR A 75 6.74 -23.07 -2.09
N ARG A 76 7.87 -22.74 -2.74
CA ARG A 76 8.21 -23.28 -4.06
C ARG A 76 8.47 -24.79 -4.02
N ALA A 77 9.07 -25.27 -2.94
CA ALA A 77 9.29 -26.70 -2.72
C ALA A 77 8.02 -27.44 -2.25
N ASN A 78 7.01 -26.70 -1.77
CA ASN A 78 5.77 -27.23 -1.20
C ASN A 78 4.52 -26.65 -1.91
N PRO A 79 4.33 -26.89 -3.22
CA PRO A 79 3.27 -26.25 -4.01
C PRO A 79 1.84 -26.59 -3.58
N GLY A 80 1.65 -27.70 -2.84
CA GLY A 80 0.37 -28.07 -2.25
C GLY A 80 0.01 -27.32 -0.97
N SER A 81 0.99 -26.66 -0.33
CA SER A 81 0.77 -25.96 0.92
C SER A 81 0.19 -24.56 0.68
N LYS A 82 -0.97 -24.31 1.31
CA LYS A 82 -1.67 -23.00 1.28
C LYS A 82 -1.75 -22.34 2.66
N GLU A 83 -1.40 -23.09 3.70
CA GLU A 83 -1.44 -22.63 5.07
C GLU A 83 -0.32 -21.63 5.34
N ARG A 84 -0.54 -20.76 6.32
CA ARG A 84 0.42 -19.71 6.68
C ARG A 84 1.38 -20.22 7.76
N PRO A 85 2.67 -19.85 7.70
CA PRO A 85 3.59 -20.12 8.79
C PRO A 85 3.15 -19.37 10.06
N THR A 86 3.58 -19.88 11.21
CA THR A 86 3.44 -19.20 12.50
C THR A 86 4.78 -18.65 12.96
N LEU A 87 4.78 -17.49 13.61
CA LEU A 87 5.99 -16.95 14.23
C LEU A 87 6.23 -17.73 15.53
N GLN A 88 7.45 -18.22 15.74
CA GLN A 88 7.82 -18.88 16.99
C GLN A 88 7.96 -17.82 18.08
N TYR A 89 7.19 -17.97 19.17
CA TYR A 89 7.25 -17.10 20.33
C TYR A 89 8.08 -17.74 21.47
N PRO A 90 8.65 -16.95 22.39
CA PRO A 90 8.59 -15.48 22.48
C PRO A 90 9.46 -14.76 21.43
N VAL A 91 9.13 -13.50 21.13
CA VAL A 91 9.93 -12.62 20.27
C VAL A 91 10.14 -11.25 20.89
N ASP A 92 11.29 -10.65 20.66
CA ASP A 92 11.56 -9.27 21.06
C ASP A 92 11.18 -8.28 19.96
N VAL A 93 10.61 -7.16 20.37
CA VAL A 93 10.18 -6.07 19.49
C VAL A 93 10.53 -4.72 20.10
N ILE A 94 10.66 -3.70 19.26
CA ILE A 94 10.69 -2.31 19.67
C ILE A 94 9.31 -1.72 19.35
N PHE A 95 8.51 -1.50 20.39
CA PHE A 95 7.18 -0.90 20.27
C PHE A 95 7.24 0.56 20.66
N LYS A 96 6.94 1.46 19.73
CA LYS A 96 7.02 2.92 19.92
C LYS A 96 8.37 3.37 20.53
N GLY A 97 9.46 2.78 20.07
CA GLY A 97 10.83 3.06 20.55
C GLY A 97 11.21 2.38 21.87
N ARG A 98 10.32 1.58 22.48
CA ARG A 98 10.61 0.84 23.72
C ARG A 98 10.76 -0.66 23.46
N PRO A 99 11.84 -1.30 23.94
CA PRO A 99 11.99 -2.74 23.82
C PRO A 99 10.94 -3.45 24.68
N MET A 100 10.36 -4.53 24.15
CA MET A 100 9.47 -5.42 24.88
C MET A 100 9.49 -6.82 24.29
N THR A 101 9.22 -7.83 25.12
CA THR A 101 9.05 -9.22 24.70
C THR A 101 7.57 -9.53 24.49
N ILE A 102 7.27 -10.25 23.43
CA ILE A 102 5.94 -10.72 23.04
C ILE A 102 5.90 -12.23 23.20
N ASN A 103 5.02 -12.75 24.03
CA ASN A 103 5.02 -14.16 24.42
C ASN A 103 4.11 -15.04 23.57
N ASN A 104 3.18 -14.44 22.82
CA ASN A 104 2.19 -15.18 22.04
C ASN A 104 1.58 -14.32 20.93
N VAL A 105 0.81 -14.99 20.07
CA VAL A 105 0.13 -14.36 18.94
C VAL A 105 -0.86 -13.27 19.36
N GLU A 106 -1.46 -13.38 20.55
CA GLU A 106 -2.47 -12.42 21.00
C GLU A 106 -1.85 -11.13 21.52
N GLU A 107 -0.71 -11.21 22.19
CA GLU A 107 0.13 -10.04 22.50
C GLU A 107 0.59 -9.34 21.21
N MET A 108 1.11 -10.10 20.24
CA MET A 108 1.49 -9.55 18.93
C MET A 108 0.31 -8.88 18.23
N LYS A 109 -0.88 -9.48 18.29
CA LYS A 109 -2.11 -8.93 17.70
C LYS A 109 -2.47 -7.60 18.36
N ARG A 110 -2.45 -7.51 19.69
CA ARG A 110 -2.72 -6.25 20.42
C ARG A 110 -1.74 -5.14 20.03
N VAL A 111 -0.45 -5.45 19.94
CA VAL A 111 0.58 -4.48 19.54
C VAL A 111 0.36 -4.01 18.10
N ARG A 112 0.07 -4.93 17.17
CA ARG A 112 -0.25 -4.59 15.77
C ARG A 112 -1.52 -3.75 15.65
N GLU A 113 -2.54 -4.04 16.44
CA GLU A 113 -3.79 -3.28 16.48
C GLU A 113 -3.60 -1.87 17.02
N ALA A 114 -2.78 -1.71 18.08
CA ALA A 114 -2.39 -0.40 18.58
C ALA A 114 -1.71 0.43 17.46
N CYS A 115 -0.78 -0.18 16.71
CA CYS A 115 -0.16 0.49 15.56
C CYS A 115 -1.12 0.82 14.42
N LYS A 116 -2.19 0.03 14.21
CA LYS A 116 -3.21 0.34 13.19
C LYS A 116 -4.10 1.52 13.60
N LYS A 117 -4.42 1.65 14.89
CA LYS A 117 -5.22 2.77 15.41
C LYS A 117 -4.50 4.10 15.19
N ASP A 118 -3.19 4.12 15.39
CA ASP A 118 -2.34 5.29 15.11
C ASP A 118 -2.25 5.63 13.61
N ARG A 119 -2.59 4.67 12.72
CA ARG A 119 -2.56 4.82 11.26
C ARG A 119 -3.93 5.03 10.62
N LYS A 120 -5.01 5.21 11.39
CA LYS A 120 -6.31 5.53 10.80
C LYS A 120 -6.20 6.89 10.10
N PRO A 121 -6.52 6.99 8.80
CA PRO A 121 -6.51 8.27 8.11
C PRO A 121 -7.48 9.20 8.83
N CYS A 122 -7.03 10.42 9.08
CA CYS A 122 -7.78 11.43 9.82
C CYS A 122 -8.84 12.14 8.98
N PHE A 123 -8.79 11.94 7.67
CA PHE A 123 -9.82 12.30 6.73
C PHE A 123 -9.91 11.24 5.62
N GLU A 124 -11.05 11.19 4.94
CA GLU A 124 -11.28 10.37 3.77
C GLU A 124 -11.39 11.25 2.53
N PHE A 125 -10.96 10.75 1.37
CA PHE A 125 -11.22 11.45 0.10
C PHE A 125 -12.69 11.33 -0.27
N ILE A 126 -13.27 12.42 -0.75
CA ILE A 126 -14.52 12.39 -1.51
C ILE A 126 -14.14 12.09 -2.95
N TYR A 127 -14.73 11.04 -3.49
CA TYR A 127 -14.45 10.55 -4.84
C TYR A 127 -15.36 11.24 -5.87
N PRO A 128 -14.95 11.32 -7.15
CA PRO A 128 -13.73 10.74 -7.72
C PRO A 128 -12.46 11.53 -7.42
N ILE A 129 -11.31 10.83 -7.45
CA ILE A 129 -9.98 11.46 -7.41
C ILE A 129 -9.11 10.96 -8.56
N THR A 130 -8.21 11.81 -9.04
CA THR A 130 -7.35 11.49 -10.18
C THR A 130 -5.88 11.54 -9.81
N TYR A 131 -5.13 10.53 -10.22
CA TYR A 131 -3.67 10.51 -10.14
C TYR A 131 -3.06 10.76 -11.51
N ILE A 132 -2.03 11.60 -11.55
CA ILE A 132 -1.13 11.80 -12.69
C ILE A 132 0.08 10.89 -12.45
N MET A 133 0.29 9.93 -13.34
CA MET A 133 1.38 8.97 -13.30
C MET A 133 2.69 9.59 -13.80
N PRO A 134 3.85 8.98 -13.50
CA PRO A 134 5.15 9.51 -13.95
C PRO A 134 5.32 9.66 -15.46
N ASP A 135 4.61 8.87 -16.26
CA ASP A 135 4.57 8.98 -17.73
C ASP A 135 3.64 10.10 -18.23
N GLY A 136 2.96 10.82 -17.33
CA GLY A 136 1.97 11.84 -17.64
C GLY A 136 0.56 11.32 -17.87
N SER A 137 0.35 9.99 -17.89
CA SER A 137 -0.99 9.40 -17.97
C SER A 137 -1.79 9.67 -16.70
N THR A 138 -3.12 9.59 -16.79
CA THR A 138 -4.00 9.84 -15.64
C THR A 138 -4.87 8.63 -15.31
N ILE A 139 -5.05 8.37 -14.01
CA ILE A 139 -5.90 7.31 -13.48
C ILE A 139 -6.95 7.95 -12.56
N THR A 140 -8.23 7.92 -12.97
CA THR A 140 -9.36 8.43 -12.16
C THR A 140 -10.03 7.29 -11.41
N CYS A 141 -10.01 7.35 -10.08
CA CYS A 141 -10.65 6.36 -9.21
C CYS A 141 -11.98 6.93 -8.68
N ASN A 142 -13.07 6.16 -8.77
CA ASN A 142 -14.40 6.55 -8.29
C ASN A 142 -14.70 6.09 -6.86
N ASN A 143 -13.84 5.25 -6.29
CA ASN A 143 -13.91 4.82 -4.91
C ASN A 143 -12.55 4.30 -4.44
N ARG A 144 -12.46 3.99 -3.15
CA ARG A 144 -11.22 3.50 -2.53
C ARG A 144 -10.73 2.16 -3.08
N ARG A 145 -11.62 1.30 -3.60
CA ARG A 145 -11.23 -0.02 -4.13
C ARG A 145 -10.51 0.13 -5.47
N GLU A 146 -10.88 1.14 -6.26
CA GLU A 146 -10.27 1.44 -7.56
C GLU A 146 -8.83 1.97 -7.49
N LEU A 147 -8.36 2.37 -6.30
CA LEU A 147 -6.94 2.73 -6.09
C LEU A 147 -5.96 1.59 -6.42
N ILE A 148 -6.45 0.36 -6.55
CA ILE A 148 -5.66 -0.76 -7.04
C ILE A 148 -5.12 -0.53 -8.46
N ALA A 149 -5.81 0.27 -9.29
CA ALA A 149 -5.39 0.58 -10.66
C ALA A 149 -4.02 1.31 -10.69
N VAL A 150 -3.79 2.24 -9.77
CA VAL A 150 -2.50 2.92 -9.61
C VAL A 150 -1.38 1.90 -9.35
N ARG A 151 -1.66 0.87 -8.54
CA ARG A 151 -0.68 -0.20 -8.28
C ARG A 151 -0.47 -1.07 -9.51
N MET A 152 -1.52 -1.39 -10.26
CA MET A 152 -1.41 -2.19 -11.48
C MET A 152 -0.53 -1.50 -12.52
N TRP A 153 -0.67 -0.18 -12.66
CA TRP A 153 0.21 0.60 -13.52
C TRP A 153 1.71 0.43 -13.18
N TYR A 154 2.10 0.46 -11.89
CA TYR A 154 3.51 0.20 -11.51
C TYR A 154 3.98 -1.24 -11.76
N ARG A 155 3.06 -2.22 -11.77
CA ARG A 155 3.42 -3.61 -12.10
C ARG A 155 3.78 -3.75 -13.58
N GLU A 156 3.10 -3.00 -14.43
CA GLU A 156 3.35 -2.93 -15.87
C GLU A 156 4.56 -2.05 -16.21
N ASN A 157 4.99 -1.20 -15.26
CA ASN A 157 6.12 -0.27 -15.39
C ASN A 157 7.20 -0.52 -14.31
N PRO A 158 7.85 -1.70 -14.27
CA PRO A 158 8.70 -2.13 -13.15
C PRO A 158 10.01 -1.34 -12.97
N GLY A 159 10.38 -0.47 -13.91
CA GLY A 159 11.54 0.42 -13.82
C GLY A 159 11.23 1.81 -13.25
N VAL A 160 9.95 2.17 -13.14
CA VAL A 160 9.53 3.49 -12.69
C VAL A 160 9.49 3.52 -11.16
N THR A 161 10.18 4.51 -10.59
CA THR A 161 10.26 4.69 -9.13
C THR A 161 9.74 6.04 -8.66
N GLU A 162 9.49 6.98 -9.58
CA GLU A 162 8.80 8.22 -9.25
C GLU A 162 7.40 7.93 -8.72
N LYS A 163 6.91 8.82 -7.85
CA LYS A 163 5.57 8.71 -7.25
C LYS A 163 4.52 9.35 -8.16
N PRO A 164 3.27 8.86 -8.15
CA PRO A 164 2.20 9.56 -8.85
C PRO A 164 1.84 10.84 -8.11
N THR A 165 1.38 11.85 -8.83
CA THR A 165 0.91 13.12 -8.27
C THR A 165 -0.61 13.13 -8.21
N LEU A 166 -1.19 13.59 -7.10
CA LEU A 166 -2.63 13.77 -7.02
C LEU A 166 -3.04 15.02 -7.81
N GLN A 167 -4.01 14.90 -8.71
CA GLN A 167 -4.56 16.06 -9.42
C GLN A 167 -5.45 16.84 -8.45
N PHE A 168 -5.13 18.12 -8.27
CA PHE A 168 -5.90 19.04 -7.44
C PHE A 168 -6.87 19.89 -8.30
N PRO A 169 -7.96 20.42 -7.72
CA PRO A 169 -8.37 20.30 -6.32
C PRO A 169 -8.99 18.93 -5.97
N VAL A 170 -8.96 18.57 -4.69
CA VAL A 170 -9.64 17.37 -4.15
C VAL A 170 -10.37 17.71 -2.86
N ASP A 171 -11.50 17.04 -2.62
CA ASP A 171 -12.23 17.19 -1.37
C ASP A 171 -11.88 16.09 -0.37
N ILE A 172 -11.72 16.49 0.89
CA ILE A 172 -11.52 15.57 2.01
C ILE A 172 -12.63 15.76 3.04
N LYS A 173 -13.03 14.66 3.69
CA LYS A 173 -13.98 14.63 4.79
C LYS A 173 -13.28 14.21 6.07
N TYR A 174 -13.27 15.07 7.08
CA TYR A 174 -12.74 14.78 8.41
C TYR A 174 -13.69 13.87 9.21
N LYS A 175 -13.19 13.32 10.32
CA LYS A 175 -13.97 12.41 11.20
C LYS A 175 -15.20 13.05 11.83
N ASP A 176 -15.17 14.36 12.06
CA ASP A 176 -16.29 15.17 12.54
C ASP A 176 -17.35 15.44 11.46
N GLY A 177 -17.08 15.03 10.21
CA GLY A 177 -17.96 15.23 9.07
C GLY A 177 -17.66 16.49 8.27
N THR A 178 -16.76 17.37 8.72
CA THR A 178 -16.39 18.58 7.99
C THR A 178 -15.73 18.23 6.65
N ILE A 179 -16.16 18.93 5.59
CA ILE A 179 -15.61 18.78 4.24
C ILE A 179 -14.69 19.97 3.96
N LYS A 180 -13.51 19.70 3.39
CA LYS A 180 -12.55 20.72 2.98
C LYS A 180 -12.02 20.42 1.59
N THR A 181 -12.05 21.42 0.73
CA THR A 181 -11.35 21.39 -0.55
C THR A 181 -9.87 21.70 -0.33
N ILE A 182 -9.02 20.87 -0.92
CA ILE A 182 -7.57 20.98 -0.92
C ILE A 182 -7.15 21.39 -2.32
N HIS A 183 -6.47 22.53 -2.47
CA HIS A 183 -6.13 23.08 -3.78
C HIS A 183 -4.74 22.69 -4.28
N ASN A 184 -3.87 22.18 -3.41
CA ASN A 184 -2.49 21.88 -3.76
C ASN A 184 -1.84 20.90 -2.75
N GLN A 185 -0.65 20.44 -3.11
CA GLN A 185 0.13 19.50 -2.30
C GLN A 185 0.51 20.06 -0.92
N GLU A 186 0.74 21.37 -0.80
CA GLU A 186 1.10 22.00 0.48
C GLU A 186 -0.09 22.04 1.45
N GLU A 187 -1.29 22.31 0.95
CA GLU A 187 -2.52 22.19 1.74
C GLU A 187 -2.79 20.74 2.15
N MET A 188 -2.54 19.77 1.27
CA MET A 188 -2.63 18.35 1.60
C MET A 188 -1.66 17.97 2.73
N LYS A 189 -0.41 18.45 2.67
CA LYS A 189 0.58 18.25 3.74
C LYS A 189 0.12 18.85 5.07
N ARG A 190 -0.41 20.09 5.05
CA ARG A 190 -0.97 20.76 6.23
C ARG A 190 -2.15 19.98 6.82
N ALA A 191 -3.08 19.53 5.97
CA ALA A 191 -4.21 18.71 6.40
C ALA A 191 -3.75 17.43 7.11
N ARG A 192 -2.76 16.72 6.56
CA ARG A 192 -2.17 15.53 7.21
C ARG A 192 -1.44 15.85 8.52
N ALA A 193 -0.74 16.98 8.59
CA ALA A 193 0.02 17.37 9.77
C ALA A 193 -0.88 17.78 10.95
N ALA A 194 -2.06 18.34 10.69
CA ALA A 194 -3.04 18.71 11.72
C ALA A 194 -3.68 17.50 12.42
N CYS A 195 -3.44 16.29 11.92
CA CYS A 195 -4.08 15.06 12.39
C CYS A 195 -3.33 14.28 13.48
N LYS A 196 -2.37 14.89 14.16
CA LYS A 196 -1.51 14.21 15.13
C LYS A 196 -2.18 14.01 16.48
#